data_AF-A0A2P2J9E5-F1
#
_entry.id   AF-A0A2P2J9E5-F1
#
_cell.length_a   1.000
_cell.length_b   1.000
_cell.length_c   1.000
_cell.angle_alpha   90.00
_cell.angle_beta   90.00
_cell.angle_gamma   90.00
#
_symmetry.space_group_name_H-M   'P 1'
#
loop_
_entity.id
_entity.type
_entity.pdbx_description
1 polymer ?
#
loop_
_entity_poly.entity_id
_entity_poly.type
_entity_poly.pdbx_seq_one_letter_code
_entity_poly.pdbx_strand_id
1 'polypeptide(L)'
;MATALDFSAVKVGSRALSKRELQCQPLWSRRLGLSRSVGLPCKSSKIWKVCCEGRSIDVLERNKTNVQADGNVETANELTCVMKFGGSSVASAKRMREVAQLILSFPNERPVIVLSAMGKTTNKLLQAGETAVSCGVSYVDNIDELSFIKELHLRTVDELGLDSSPITRHLDELEQLLKGIAMMKELTPRTRDYLVSFGECMSTRIFAGYLNKIGAKACQYDAFDIGFITTDDFTNADILEATYPAVAKRLHEDWICDPAIPIVTGFLGKGWKTNAITTLGRGGSDLTATTIGKALGLQEIQVWKDVDGVLTCDPNIYPHAEPVPHLTFEEAAELAYFGAQVLHPQSMRPAREGDIPVRVKNSYNPNAPGTLITSYRDMSKAVLTSIVLKRNVTMLDIVSTRMLGQFGFLAKVFSIFEELGISVDVVATSEVSISLTLDPSKLWSRELIQQELDHMVEELEKIAFVNLLQHMSIISLIGNVQRSSLVLEKAFHVLRTNGVNVQMISQGASKVNISLIVNDAEGEQCVRALHWAFFDSNISDLDSSSNGSTTISSTDS
;
A
#
# COMPACT_ATOMS: atom_id res chain seq x y z
N MET A 1 23.17 -6.82 59.69
CA MET A 1 23.62 -8.23 59.61
C MET A 1 23.66 -8.62 58.13
N ALA A 2 24.74 -9.10 57.53
CA ALA A 2 26.16 -8.80 57.76
C ALA A 2 26.92 -9.03 56.43
N THR A 3 27.70 -8.02 55.99
CA THR A 3 28.96 -8.11 55.19
C THR A 3 28.99 -9.01 53.93
N ALA A 4 29.03 -8.44 52.71
CA ALA A 4 30.26 -8.03 51.96
C ALA A 4 30.71 -9.13 50.95
N LEU A 5 31.36 -8.90 49.80
CA LEU A 5 32.38 -7.90 49.42
C LEU A 5 32.27 -7.43 47.94
N ASP A 6 32.80 -6.23 47.67
CA ASP A 6 33.17 -5.71 46.34
C ASP A 6 34.33 -6.48 45.67
N PHE A 7 34.58 -6.24 44.37
CA PHE A 7 35.85 -5.61 43.94
C PHE A 7 35.85 -5.11 42.48
N SER A 8 36.72 -4.13 42.21
CA SER A 8 37.01 -3.52 40.90
C SER A 8 38.50 -3.09 40.87
N ALA A 9 39.12 -2.58 39.79
CA ALA A 9 38.66 -2.09 38.49
C ALA A 9 39.83 -2.17 37.46
N VAL A 10 39.90 -1.18 36.55
CA VAL A 10 41.11 -0.66 35.86
C VAL A 10 41.50 -1.24 34.49
N LYS A 11 41.87 -0.32 33.58
CA LYS A 11 42.30 -0.49 32.17
C LYS A 11 43.83 -0.60 32.01
N VAL A 12 44.31 -1.52 31.15
CA VAL A 12 45.56 -1.49 30.32
C VAL A 12 45.36 -2.47 29.11
N GLY A 13 45.92 -2.31 27.90
CA GLY A 13 46.54 -1.16 27.24
C GLY A 13 47.46 -1.48 26.03
N SER A 14 47.14 -0.93 24.84
CA SER A 14 47.99 -0.72 23.64
C SER A 14 48.28 -1.85 22.60
N ARG A 15 48.26 -1.43 21.31
CA ARG A 15 49.01 -1.88 20.09
C ARG A 15 48.76 -3.23 19.37
N ALA A 16 48.00 -3.14 18.26
CA ALA A 16 48.38 -3.35 16.84
C ALA A 16 49.02 -4.67 16.29
N LEU A 17 48.70 -4.95 15.00
CA LEU A 17 49.16 -6.06 14.11
C LEU A 17 48.47 -7.42 14.40
N SER A 18 48.18 -8.33 13.45
CA SER A 18 48.37 -8.42 11.97
C SER A 18 47.28 -9.31 11.35
N LYS A 19 47.09 -9.25 10.01
CA LYS A 19 46.33 -10.26 9.23
C LYS A 19 46.89 -11.68 9.45
N ARG A 20 46.01 -12.70 9.56
CA ARG A 20 46.10 -13.97 8.80
C ARG A 20 44.86 -14.86 8.94
N GLU A 21 44.75 -15.80 8.00
CA GLU A 21 43.65 -16.73 7.79
C GLU A 21 43.34 -17.63 8.99
N LEU A 22 42.08 -18.06 9.09
CA LEU A 22 41.65 -19.20 9.91
C LEU A 22 40.90 -20.21 9.04
N GLN A 23 41.61 -21.24 8.59
CA GLN A 23 41.00 -22.53 8.31
C GLN A 23 40.70 -23.23 9.66
N CYS A 24 39.50 -23.78 9.81
CA CYS A 24 39.22 -24.78 10.83
C CYS A 24 38.73 -26.06 10.15
N GLN A 25 39.46 -27.17 10.34
CA GLN A 25 39.03 -28.50 9.92
C GLN A 25 38.03 -29.12 10.92
N PRO A 26 37.19 -30.07 10.48
CA PRO A 26 36.18 -30.72 11.31
C PRO A 26 36.73 -31.95 12.06
N LEU A 27 36.16 -32.27 13.22
CA LEU A 27 36.40 -33.56 13.89
C LEU A 27 35.18 -34.04 14.71
N TRP A 28 34.58 -35.15 14.24
CA TRP A 28 34.03 -36.31 14.98
C TRP A 28 33.16 -37.09 13.98
N SER A 29 33.70 -38.10 13.28
CA SER A 29 33.71 -39.53 13.69
C SER A 29 32.30 -40.11 13.92
N ARG A 30 31.86 -41.19 13.28
CA ARG A 30 32.60 -42.46 13.03
C ARG A 30 32.25 -43.15 11.70
N ARG A 31 33.15 -44.08 11.34
CA ARG A 31 33.18 -44.99 10.17
C ARG A 31 31.89 -45.79 9.91
N LEU A 32 31.63 -46.06 8.63
CA LEU A 32 31.37 -47.40 8.10
C LEU A 32 31.96 -47.48 6.67
N GLY A 33 32.46 -48.66 6.27
CA GLY A 33 33.41 -48.79 5.16
C GLY A 33 32.78 -48.98 3.77
N LEU A 34 33.47 -48.47 2.74
CA LEU A 34 33.21 -48.78 1.33
C LEU A 34 34.10 -49.95 0.89
N SER A 35 33.47 -51.05 0.46
CA SER A 35 34.13 -52.06 -0.39
C SER A 35 33.71 -51.85 -1.85
N ARG A 36 34.65 -52.04 -2.77
CA ARG A 36 34.45 -51.85 -4.21
C ARG A 36 34.39 -53.23 -4.87
N SER A 37 33.33 -53.51 -5.63
CA SER A 37 33.31 -54.62 -6.59
C SER A 37 32.75 -54.11 -7.92
N VAL A 38 33.25 -54.69 -9.01
CA VAL A 38 33.00 -54.22 -10.39
C VAL A 38 31.96 -55.11 -11.05
N GLY A 39 30.97 -54.51 -11.72
CA GLY A 39 29.97 -55.23 -12.50
C GLY A 39 29.01 -54.30 -13.24
N LEU A 40 29.07 -54.31 -14.57
CA LEU A 40 28.07 -53.79 -15.52
C LEU A 40 27.35 -55.01 -16.16
N PRO A 41 26.24 -54.84 -16.91
CA PRO A 41 25.07 -53.99 -16.63
C PRO A 41 23.74 -54.76 -16.88
N CYS A 42 22.62 -54.38 -16.24
CA CYS A 42 21.30 -54.64 -16.87
C CYS A 42 20.14 -53.80 -16.29
N LYS A 43 19.06 -53.75 -17.07
CA LYS A 43 17.81 -53.00 -16.82
C LYS A 43 16.96 -53.63 -15.71
N SER A 44 16.54 -52.84 -14.72
CA SER A 44 15.17 -52.84 -14.18
C SER A 44 15.01 -51.76 -13.09
N SER A 45 13.78 -51.28 -12.95
CA SER A 45 13.32 -50.34 -11.92
C SER A 45 13.75 -50.73 -10.50
N LYS A 46 14.25 -49.76 -9.73
CA LYS A 46 14.41 -49.87 -8.27
C LYS A 46 13.59 -48.81 -7.56
N ILE A 47 12.46 -49.25 -7.02
CA ILE A 47 11.66 -48.52 -6.05
C ILE A 47 12.48 -48.41 -4.76
N TRP A 48 12.66 -47.21 -4.23
CA TRP A 48 13.23 -46.99 -2.91
C TRP A 48 12.10 -46.84 -1.89
N LYS A 49 12.02 -47.78 -0.94
CA LYS A 49 11.02 -47.76 0.13
C LYS A 49 11.68 -47.25 1.42
N VAL A 50 11.58 -45.95 1.67
CA VAL A 50 11.92 -45.36 2.97
C VAL A 50 10.67 -45.44 3.85
N CYS A 51 10.78 -46.12 4.99
CA CYS A 51 9.69 -46.24 5.95
C CYS A 51 9.97 -45.31 7.12
N CYS A 52 9.32 -44.15 7.14
CA CYS A 52 9.27 -43.25 8.29
C CYS A 52 7.81 -43.04 8.67
N GLU A 53 7.50 -43.09 9.96
CA GLU A 53 6.15 -42.78 10.46
C GLU A 53 5.91 -41.27 10.37
N GLY A 54 5.01 -40.86 9.47
CA GLY A 54 4.69 -39.44 9.27
C GLY A 54 3.93 -39.21 7.97
N ARG A 55 2.87 -38.40 8.04
CA ARG A 55 1.93 -38.12 6.94
C ARG A 55 2.64 -37.72 5.63
N SER A 56 2.15 -38.26 4.52
CA SER A 56 2.56 -37.91 3.15
C SER A 56 2.27 -36.44 2.83
N ILE A 57 3.29 -35.75 2.31
CA ILE A 57 3.17 -34.45 1.65
C ILE A 57 3.71 -34.66 0.23
N ASP A 58 2.83 -34.60 -0.77
CA ASP A 58 3.23 -34.70 -2.16
C ASP A 58 3.79 -33.35 -2.63
N VAL A 59 5.12 -33.30 -2.81
CA VAL A 59 5.82 -32.15 -3.40
C VAL A 59 5.91 -32.35 -4.90
N LEU A 60 5.18 -31.54 -5.67
CA LEU A 60 5.24 -31.53 -7.14
C LEU A 60 6.54 -30.88 -7.63
N GLU A 61 7.59 -31.68 -7.87
CA GLU A 61 8.74 -31.23 -8.65
C GLU A 61 8.36 -31.04 -10.13
N ARG A 62 8.35 -29.78 -10.58
CA ARG A 62 8.03 -29.40 -11.95
C ARG A 62 9.21 -29.68 -12.89
N ASN A 63 9.32 -30.92 -13.36
CA ASN A 63 10.35 -31.33 -14.32
C ASN A 63 10.25 -30.51 -15.62
N LYS A 64 11.34 -29.83 -15.99
CA LYS A 64 11.48 -29.17 -17.29
C LYS A 64 11.62 -30.22 -18.40
N THR A 65 10.51 -30.59 -19.03
CA THR A 65 10.51 -31.30 -20.31
C THR A 65 10.26 -30.33 -21.46
N ASN A 66 11.01 -30.50 -22.55
CA ASN A 66 10.87 -29.68 -23.77
C ASN A 66 9.45 -29.80 -24.33
N VAL A 67 8.70 -28.71 -24.34
CA VAL A 67 7.45 -28.60 -25.09
C VAL A 67 7.83 -28.36 -26.56
N GLN A 68 7.73 -29.41 -27.38
CA GLN A 68 7.51 -29.22 -28.81
C GLN A 68 6.08 -28.72 -29.02
N ALA A 69 5.90 -27.83 -29.98
CA ALA A 69 4.64 -27.13 -30.18
C ALA A 69 3.53 -28.06 -30.71
N ASP A 70 2.49 -28.26 -29.90
CA ASP A 70 1.11 -28.38 -30.36
C ASP A 70 0.37 -27.12 -29.87
N GLY A 71 -0.29 -26.40 -30.79
CA GLY A 71 -0.67 -25.00 -30.58
C GLY A 71 -2.15 -24.74 -30.29
N ASN A 72 -2.39 -23.66 -29.54
CA ASN A 72 -3.58 -22.79 -29.63
C ASN A 72 -4.94 -23.31 -29.11
N VAL A 73 -5.02 -24.17 -28.08
CA VAL A 73 -6.30 -24.48 -27.41
C VAL A 73 -6.33 -24.20 -25.91
N GLU A 74 -5.24 -24.40 -25.16
CA GLU A 74 -5.28 -24.32 -23.68
C GLU A 74 -5.33 -22.88 -23.12
N THR A 75 -4.72 -21.89 -23.79
CA THR A 75 -4.66 -20.49 -23.30
C THR A 75 -5.98 -19.72 -23.37
N ALA A 76 -7.05 -20.30 -23.92
CA ALA A 76 -8.31 -19.60 -24.17
C ALA A 76 -9.21 -19.45 -22.92
N ASN A 77 -8.86 -20.13 -21.82
CA ASN A 77 -9.74 -20.28 -20.65
C ASN A 77 -9.03 -20.07 -19.30
N GLU A 78 -7.91 -19.35 -19.26
CA GLU A 78 -7.21 -18.99 -18.02
C GLU A 78 -7.64 -17.59 -17.51
N LEU A 79 -7.49 -17.34 -16.21
CA LEU A 79 -7.66 -16.01 -15.62
C LEU A 79 -6.53 -15.09 -16.12
N THR A 80 -6.85 -13.86 -16.51
CA THR A 80 -5.89 -12.97 -17.21
C THR A 80 -5.31 -11.87 -16.33
N CYS A 81 -6.13 -11.29 -15.45
CA CYS A 81 -5.83 -10.08 -14.70
C CYS A 81 -6.65 -10.02 -13.39
N VAL A 82 -6.29 -9.09 -12.50
CA VAL A 82 -7.13 -8.71 -11.36
C VAL A 82 -7.67 -7.30 -11.60
N MET A 83 -8.96 -7.07 -11.42
CA MET A 83 -9.57 -5.75 -11.46
C MET A 83 -10.06 -5.35 -10.07
N LYS A 84 -9.41 -4.35 -9.47
CA LYS A 84 -9.81 -3.81 -8.17
C LYS A 84 -10.61 -2.53 -8.32
N PHE A 85 -11.77 -2.45 -7.67
CA PHE A 85 -12.61 -1.25 -7.61
C PHE A 85 -12.69 -0.70 -6.18
N GLY A 86 -12.38 0.59 -6.02
CA GLY A 86 -12.51 1.29 -4.74
C GLY A 86 -13.97 1.63 -4.36
N GLY A 87 -14.21 2.02 -3.11
CA GLY A 87 -15.57 2.24 -2.60
C GLY A 87 -16.39 3.29 -3.36
N SER A 88 -15.76 4.33 -3.92
CA SER A 88 -16.41 5.32 -4.81
C SER A 88 -16.90 4.71 -6.14
N SER A 89 -16.27 3.63 -6.61
CA SER A 89 -16.66 2.90 -7.82
C SER A 89 -17.82 1.93 -7.59
N VAL A 90 -18.17 1.63 -6.35
CA VAL A 90 -19.32 0.79 -5.99
C VAL A 90 -20.26 1.48 -4.97
N ALA A 91 -20.26 2.81 -4.94
CA ALA A 91 -20.98 3.60 -3.94
C ALA A 91 -22.52 3.59 -4.08
N SER A 92 -23.06 3.09 -5.19
CA SER A 92 -24.49 3.03 -5.46
C SER A 92 -24.80 1.98 -6.55
N ALA A 93 -26.07 1.62 -6.70
CA ALA A 93 -26.53 0.78 -7.80
C ALA A 93 -26.08 1.33 -9.17
N LYS A 94 -26.22 2.66 -9.42
CA LYS A 94 -25.73 3.29 -10.66
C LYS A 94 -24.25 2.98 -10.91
N ARG A 95 -23.37 3.21 -9.93
CA ARG A 95 -21.94 2.94 -10.06
C ARG A 95 -21.65 1.45 -10.26
N MET A 96 -22.38 0.55 -9.60
CA MET A 96 -22.29 -0.89 -9.85
C MET A 96 -22.71 -1.28 -11.28
N ARG A 97 -23.75 -0.66 -11.86
CA ARG A 97 -24.12 -0.90 -13.27
C ARG A 97 -22.98 -0.50 -14.22
N GLU A 98 -22.34 0.65 -13.97
CA GLU A 98 -21.20 1.14 -14.75
C GLU A 98 -19.98 0.20 -14.64
N VAL A 99 -19.64 -0.28 -13.43
CA VAL A 99 -18.56 -1.26 -13.23
C VAL A 99 -18.85 -2.60 -13.91
N ALA A 100 -20.10 -3.08 -13.86
CA ALA A 100 -20.49 -4.31 -14.55
C ALA A 100 -20.37 -4.17 -16.08
N GLN A 101 -20.82 -3.05 -16.65
CA GLN A 101 -20.66 -2.74 -18.08
C GLN A 101 -19.19 -2.68 -18.49
N LEU A 102 -18.34 -2.07 -17.65
CA LEU A 102 -16.90 -1.98 -17.86
C LEU A 102 -16.23 -3.36 -17.89
N ILE A 103 -16.52 -4.24 -16.92
CA ILE A 103 -16.00 -5.62 -16.92
C ILE A 103 -16.43 -6.36 -18.20
N LEU A 104 -17.69 -6.23 -18.61
CA LEU A 104 -18.23 -6.87 -19.81
C LEU A 104 -17.75 -6.24 -21.13
N SER A 105 -17.17 -5.03 -21.10
CA SER A 105 -16.60 -4.37 -22.28
C SER A 105 -15.26 -4.96 -22.73
N PHE A 106 -14.63 -5.80 -21.90
CA PHE A 106 -13.39 -6.51 -22.19
C PHE A 106 -13.64 -8.03 -22.34
N PRO A 107 -14.35 -8.50 -23.40
CA PRO A 107 -14.78 -9.90 -23.53
C PRO A 107 -13.65 -10.91 -23.72
N ASN A 108 -12.42 -10.44 -23.93
CA ASN A 108 -11.21 -11.26 -24.01
C ASN A 108 -10.47 -11.37 -22.66
N GLU A 109 -10.80 -10.52 -21.67
CA GLU A 109 -10.27 -10.62 -20.32
C GLU A 109 -11.09 -11.65 -19.51
N ARG A 110 -10.44 -12.31 -18.56
CA ARG A 110 -11.03 -13.21 -17.57
C ARG A 110 -10.58 -12.72 -16.18
N PRO A 111 -11.20 -11.64 -15.68
CA PRO A 111 -10.70 -10.96 -14.49
C PRO A 111 -11.15 -11.64 -13.20
N VAL A 112 -10.27 -11.63 -12.20
CA VAL A 112 -10.69 -11.71 -10.78
C VAL A 112 -11.06 -10.30 -10.32
N ILE A 113 -12.26 -10.12 -9.78
CA ILE A 113 -12.74 -8.82 -9.30
C ILE A 113 -12.50 -8.70 -7.80
N VAL A 114 -11.89 -7.61 -7.36
CA VAL A 114 -11.74 -7.28 -5.94
C VAL A 114 -12.51 -6.00 -5.63
N LEU A 115 -13.46 -6.06 -4.70
CA LEU A 115 -14.27 -4.91 -4.32
C LEU A 115 -13.98 -4.43 -2.90
N SER A 116 -13.86 -3.12 -2.74
CA SER A 116 -13.99 -2.46 -1.45
C SER A 116 -15.47 -2.33 -1.02
N ALA A 117 -15.70 -1.96 0.24
CA ALA A 117 -17.03 -1.65 0.76
C ALA A 117 -17.66 -0.45 0.04
N MET A 118 -19.00 -0.36 0.03
CA MET A 118 -19.71 0.69 -0.72
C MET A 118 -19.46 2.11 -0.16
N GLY A 119 -18.93 3.02 -0.97
CA GLY A 119 -18.79 4.43 -0.63
C GLY A 119 -18.00 4.68 0.67
N LYS A 120 -18.69 5.20 1.71
CA LYS A 120 -18.12 5.50 3.04
C LYS A 120 -18.51 4.49 4.13
N THR A 121 -19.04 3.31 3.76
CA THR A 121 -19.59 2.34 4.72
C THR A 121 -18.58 1.82 5.74
N THR A 122 -17.31 1.57 5.39
CA THR A 122 -16.27 1.19 6.36
C THR A 122 -16.11 2.24 7.47
N ASN A 123 -16.09 3.52 7.12
CA ASN A 123 -16.01 4.61 8.11
C ASN A 123 -17.28 4.69 8.96
N LYS A 124 -18.45 4.41 8.36
CA LYS A 124 -19.72 4.36 9.08
C LYS A 124 -19.84 3.16 10.01
N LEU A 125 -19.30 2.00 9.65
CA LEU A 125 -19.20 0.83 10.53
C LEU A 125 -18.31 1.13 11.75
N LEU A 126 -17.16 1.77 11.54
CA LEU A 126 -16.28 2.22 12.62
C LEU A 126 -16.97 3.22 13.56
N GLN A 127 -17.62 4.25 13.00
CA GLN A 127 -18.38 5.23 13.76
C GLN A 127 -19.53 4.57 14.53
N ALA A 128 -20.26 3.61 13.93
CA ALA A 128 -21.32 2.87 14.62
C ALA A 128 -20.78 2.09 15.81
N GLY A 129 -19.60 1.48 15.69
CA GLY A 129 -18.92 0.79 16.79
C GLY A 129 -18.52 1.73 17.93
N GLU A 130 -17.90 2.87 17.61
CA GLU A 130 -17.55 3.90 18.60
C GLU A 130 -18.80 4.44 19.33
N THR A 131 -19.89 4.72 18.59
CA THR A 131 -21.17 5.16 19.15
C THR A 131 -21.79 4.07 20.04
N ALA A 132 -21.82 2.81 19.58
CA ALA A 132 -22.43 1.69 20.31
C ALA A 132 -21.82 1.50 21.70
N VAL A 133 -20.49 1.60 21.84
CA VAL A 133 -19.81 1.55 23.15
C VAL A 133 -20.44 2.53 24.14
N SER A 134 -20.76 3.77 23.72
CA SER A 134 -21.32 4.77 24.63
C SER A 134 -22.85 4.69 24.78
N CYS A 135 -23.60 4.53 23.69
CA CYS A 135 -25.04 4.86 23.65
C CYS A 135 -25.98 3.98 24.51
N GLY A 136 -25.59 2.73 24.77
CA GLY A 136 -26.42 1.76 25.50
C GLY A 136 -27.39 0.98 24.61
N VAL A 137 -27.78 -0.21 25.09
CA VAL A 137 -28.42 -1.25 24.27
C VAL A 137 -29.72 -0.80 23.62
N SER A 138 -30.58 -0.07 24.34
CA SER A 138 -31.87 0.42 23.84
C SER A 138 -31.77 1.52 22.79
N TYR A 139 -30.58 2.07 22.53
CA TYR A 139 -30.36 3.11 21.52
C TYR A 139 -29.72 2.58 20.23
N VAL A 140 -29.24 1.33 20.19
CA VAL A 140 -28.50 0.80 19.02
C VAL A 140 -29.30 0.89 17.73
N ASP A 141 -30.62 0.67 17.80
CA ASP A 141 -31.51 0.72 16.63
C ASP A 141 -31.70 2.14 16.07
N ASN A 142 -31.32 3.16 16.85
CA ASN A 142 -31.36 4.58 16.49
C ASN A 142 -29.97 5.15 16.15
N ILE A 143 -28.94 4.31 15.97
CA ILE A 143 -27.63 4.80 15.52
C ILE A 143 -27.75 5.26 14.05
N ASP A 144 -27.48 6.54 13.79
CA ASP A 144 -27.57 7.16 12.46
C ASP A 144 -26.69 6.43 11.43
N GLU A 145 -25.48 6.01 11.83
CA GLU A 145 -24.59 5.21 11.00
C GLU A 145 -25.21 3.88 10.55
N LEU A 146 -25.88 3.16 11.46
CA LEU A 146 -26.52 1.88 11.17
C LEU A 146 -27.71 2.08 10.22
N SER A 147 -28.50 3.12 10.47
CA SER A 147 -29.63 3.52 9.61
C SER A 147 -29.16 3.85 8.19
N PHE A 148 -28.08 4.63 8.06
CA PHE A 148 -27.44 4.94 6.77
C PHE A 148 -26.95 3.68 6.05
N ILE A 149 -26.32 2.74 6.77
CA ILE A 149 -25.82 1.48 6.19
C ILE A 149 -26.99 0.62 5.69
N LYS A 150 -28.06 0.45 6.49
CA LYS A 150 -29.26 -0.31 6.10
C LYS A 150 -29.91 0.27 4.84
N GLU A 151 -30.22 1.57 4.85
CA GLU A 151 -30.84 2.29 3.73
C GLU A 151 -30.00 2.16 2.45
N LEU A 152 -28.69 2.39 2.51
CA LEU A 152 -27.81 2.33 1.33
C LEU A 152 -27.83 0.95 0.66
N HIS A 153 -27.73 -0.13 1.44
CA HIS A 153 -27.67 -1.48 0.89
C HIS A 153 -29.04 -1.97 0.42
N LEU A 154 -30.11 -1.74 1.20
CA LEU A 154 -31.47 -2.13 0.82
C LEU A 154 -31.95 -1.39 -0.43
N ARG A 155 -31.74 -0.07 -0.52
CA ARG A 155 -32.04 0.70 -1.73
C ARG A 155 -31.23 0.23 -2.94
N THR A 156 -29.95 -0.13 -2.75
CA THR A 156 -29.12 -0.64 -3.85
C THR A 156 -29.60 -2.01 -4.34
N VAL A 157 -29.99 -2.89 -3.43
CA VAL A 157 -30.62 -4.18 -3.77
C VAL A 157 -31.91 -3.98 -4.56
N ASP A 158 -32.78 -3.07 -4.13
CA ASP A 158 -34.06 -2.75 -4.80
C ASP A 158 -33.83 -2.12 -6.19
N GLU A 159 -32.96 -1.12 -6.30
CA GLU A 159 -32.60 -0.48 -7.57
C GLU A 159 -31.97 -1.48 -8.58
N LEU A 160 -31.22 -2.47 -8.11
CA LEU A 160 -30.70 -3.56 -8.95
C LEU A 160 -31.73 -4.70 -9.13
N GLY A 161 -32.84 -4.67 -8.38
CA GLY A 161 -33.91 -5.65 -8.33
C GLY A 161 -33.44 -7.05 -7.95
N LEU A 162 -32.63 -7.14 -6.90
CA LEU A 162 -32.09 -8.39 -6.35
C LEU A 162 -32.98 -8.90 -5.20
N ASP A 163 -32.80 -10.17 -4.82
CA ASP A 163 -33.33 -10.65 -3.55
C ASP A 163 -32.60 -9.97 -2.38
N SER A 164 -33.36 -9.41 -1.44
CA SER A 164 -32.83 -8.77 -0.24
C SER A 164 -32.46 -9.76 0.86
N SER A 165 -32.99 -11.00 0.84
CA SER A 165 -32.78 -11.98 1.91
C SER A 165 -31.32 -12.23 2.31
N PRO A 166 -30.31 -12.24 1.41
CA PRO A 166 -28.93 -12.43 1.81
C PRO A 166 -28.35 -11.20 2.53
N ILE A 167 -28.81 -10.00 2.17
CA ILE A 167 -28.31 -8.72 2.69
C ILE A 167 -29.01 -8.35 3.99
N THR A 168 -30.32 -8.55 4.10
CA THR A 168 -31.06 -8.38 5.35
C THR A 168 -30.44 -9.20 6.49
N ARG A 169 -30.07 -10.46 6.23
CA ARG A 169 -29.38 -11.32 7.21
C ARG A 169 -28.03 -10.75 7.68
N HIS A 170 -27.24 -10.14 6.79
CA HIS A 170 -25.99 -9.45 7.17
C HIS A 170 -26.26 -8.17 7.97
N LEU A 171 -27.33 -7.43 7.65
CA LEU A 171 -27.75 -6.23 8.39
C LEU A 171 -28.30 -6.55 9.78
N ASP A 172 -29.04 -7.66 9.92
CA ASP A 172 -29.54 -8.17 11.20
C ASP A 172 -28.38 -8.62 12.09
N GLU A 173 -27.40 -9.33 11.53
CA GLU A 173 -26.20 -9.76 12.27
C GLU A 173 -25.32 -8.56 12.71
N LEU A 174 -25.16 -7.55 11.84
CA LEU A 174 -24.51 -6.29 12.17
C LEU A 174 -25.21 -5.56 13.34
N GLU A 175 -26.54 -5.53 13.35
CA GLU A 175 -27.31 -4.96 14.46
C GLU A 175 -27.09 -5.74 15.77
N GLN A 176 -27.11 -7.07 15.73
CA GLN A 176 -26.83 -7.90 16.91
C GLN A 176 -25.40 -7.71 17.43
N LEU A 177 -24.41 -7.56 16.54
CA LEU A 177 -23.04 -7.23 16.91
C LEU A 177 -22.95 -5.88 17.65
N LEU A 178 -23.62 -4.84 17.13
CA LEU A 178 -23.68 -3.52 17.77
C LEU A 178 -24.43 -3.57 19.12
N LYS A 179 -25.48 -4.39 19.25
CA LYS A 179 -26.16 -4.66 20.53
C LYS A 179 -25.22 -5.33 21.54
N GLY A 180 -24.41 -6.29 21.09
CA GLY A 180 -23.34 -6.90 21.89
C GLY A 180 -22.31 -5.88 22.39
N ILE A 181 -21.77 -5.04 21.49
CA ILE A 181 -20.81 -3.96 21.83
C ILE A 181 -21.44 -2.99 22.84
N ALA A 182 -22.68 -2.57 22.63
CA ALA A 182 -23.37 -1.61 23.50
C ALA A 182 -23.73 -2.16 24.89
N MET A 183 -23.90 -3.48 25.00
CA MET A 183 -24.10 -4.21 26.26
C MET A 183 -22.79 -4.37 27.03
N MET A 184 -21.71 -4.79 26.34
CA MET A 184 -20.42 -5.06 26.95
C MET A 184 -19.61 -3.80 27.27
N LYS A 185 -19.88 -2.68 26.59
CA LYS A 185 -19.10 -1.43 26.70
C LYS A 185 -17.64 -1.57 26.23
N GLU A 186 -17.38 -2.55 25.37
CA GLU A 186 -16.06 -2.88 24.86
C GLU A 186 -16.08 -3.07 23.34
N LEU A 187 -15.08 -2.50 22.65
CA LEU A 187 -14.81 -2.70 21.22
C LEU A 187 -13.35 -3.15 21.05
N THR A 188 -13.11 -4.46 21.12
CA THR A 188 -11.76 -5.01 20.95
C THR A 188 -11.29 -4.89 19.49
N PRO A 189 -9.97 -4.89 19.20
CA PRO A 189 -9.44 -4.93 17.83
C PRO A 189 -10.03 -6.08 16.98
N ARG A 190 -10.23 -7.26 17.59
CA ARG A 190 -10.89 -8.40 16.94
C ARG A 190 -12.35 -8.12 16.59
N THR A 191 -13.10 -7.52 17.52
CA THR A 191 -14.49 -7.12 17.28
C THR A 191 -14.58 -6.04 16.21
N ARG A 192 -13.60 -5.13 16.16
CA ARG A 192 -13.49 -4.06 15.16
C ARG A 192 -13.27 -4.62 13.76
N ASP A 193 -12.36 -5.59 13.59
CA ASP A 193 -12.13 -6.28 12.31
C ASP A 193 -13.38 -7.03 11.84
N TYR A 194 -14.09 -7.70 12.76
CA TYR A 194 -15.37 -8.33 12.43
C TYR A 194 -16.42 -7.30 11.98
N LEU A 195 -16.56 -6.19 12.72
CA LEU A 195 -17.51 -5.12 12.44
C LEU A 195 -17.32 -4.48 11.06
N VAL A 196 -16.07 -4.23 10.63
CA VAL A 196 -15.84 -3.62 9.31
C VAL A 196 -15.97 -4.60 8.14
N SER A 197 -15.83 -5.91 8.39
CA SER A 197 -15.91 -6.94 7.34
C SER A 197 -17.26 -6.95 6.60
N PHE A 198 -18.35 -6.63 7.31
CA PHE A 198 -19.70 -6.51 6.75
C PHE A 198 -19.77 -5.61 5.51
N GLY A 199 -18.93 -4.57 5.41
CA GLY A 199 -18.93 -3.65 4.28
C GLY A 199 -18.55 -4.31 2.95
N GLU A 200 -17.47 -5.09 2.93
CA GLU A 200 -17.02 -5.83 1.72
C GLU A 200 -17.82 -7.12 1.51
N CYS A 201 -18.22 -7.78 2.60
CA CYS A 201 -19.10 -8.95 2.54
C CYS A 201 -20.44 -8.63 1.87
N MET A 202 -21.05 -7.47 2.16
CA MET A 202 -22.28 -7.04 1.48
C MET A 202 -22.03 -6.54 0.06
N SER A 203 -20.99 -5.72 -0.19
CA SER A 203 -20.75 -5.13 -1.52
C SER A 203 -20.50 -6.20 -2.59
N THR A 204 -19.70 -7.23 -2.27
CA THR A 204 -19.40 -8.35 -3.18
C THR A 204 -20.62 -9.22 -3.46
N ARG A 205 -21.48 -9.47 -2.46
CA ARG A 205 -22.72 -10.25 -2.61
C ARG A 205 -23.74 -9.55 -3.50
N ILE A 206 -23.94 -8.24 -3.30
CA ILE A 206 -24.79 -7.41 -4.18
C ILE A 206 -24.25 -7.45 -5.61
N PHE A 207 -22.95 -7.24 -5.79
CA PHE A 207 -22.36 -7.16 -7.13
C PHE A 207 -22.38 -8.50 -7.88
N ALA A 208 -22.04 -9.61 -7.23
CA ALA A 208 -22.13 -10.95 -7.81
C ALA A 208 -23.58 -11.33 -8.15
N GLY A 209 -24.55 -10.98 -7.27
CA GLY A 209 -25.97 -11.16 -7.55
C GLY A 209 -26.43 -10.37 -8.78
N TYR A 210 -25.95 -9.14 -8.94
CA TYR A 210 -26.25 -8.29 -10.10
C TYR A 210 -25.66 -8.83 -11.41
N LEU A 211 -24.40 -9.26 -11.42
CA LEU A 211 -23.79 -9.89 -12.60
C LEU A 211 -24.59 -11.11 -13.05
N ASN A 212 -24.93 -12.03 -12.14
CA ASN A 212 -25.74 -13.20 -12.47
C ASN A 212 -27.13 -12.82 -13.01
N LYS A 213 -27.77 -11.79 -12.44
CA LYS A 213 -29.07 -11.27 -12.92
C LYS A 213 -29.01 -10.75 -14.36
N ILE A 214 -27.90 -10.15 -14.79
CA ILE A 214 -27.71 -9.70 -16.18
C ILE A 214 -27.12 -10.78 -17.10
N GLY A 215 -27.04 -12.04 -16.65
CA GLY A 215 -26.56 -13.18 -17.44
C GLY A 215 -25.04 -13.38 -17.42
N ALA A 216 -24.28 -12.55 -16.68
CA ALA A 216 -22.85 -12.71 -16.50
C ALA A 216 -22.57 -13.61 -15.30
N LYS A 217 -22.16 -14.86 -15.56
CA LYS A 217 -21.94 -15.85 -14.49
C LYS A 217 -20.82 -15.41 -13.55
N ALA A 218 -21.14 -15.24 -12.26
CA ALA A 218 -20.21 -14.74 -11.25
C ALA A 218 -20.36 -15.52 -9.93
N CYS A 219 -19.26 -15.70 -9.21
CA CYS A 219 -19.26 -16.35 -7.89
C CYS A 219 -18.67 -15.39 -6.85
N GLN A 220 -19.30 -15.28 -5.68
CA GLN A 220 -18.82 -14.43 -4.58
C GLN A 220 -17.90 -15.22 -3.66
N TYR A 221 -16.79 -14.60 -3.27
CA TYR A 221 -15.80 -15.18 -2.38
C TYR A 221 -15.47 -14.23 -1.23
N ASP A 222 -15.56 -14.73 -0.01
CA ASP A 222 -14.95 -14.09 1.15
C ASP A 222 -13.47 -14.47 1.21
N ALA A 223 -12.58 -13.48 1.25
CA ALA A 223 -11.13 -13.69 1.24
C ALA A 223 -10.67 -14.65 2.36
N PHE A 224 -11.26 -14.48 3.55
CA PHE A 224 -10.99 -15.30 4.73
C PHE A 224 -11.35 -16.78 4.57
N ASP A 225 -12.23 -17.16 3.64
CA ASP A 225 -12.58 -18.57 3.38
C ASP A 225 -11.88 -19.18 2.16
N ILE A 226 -11.28 -18.37 1.28
CA ILE A 226 -10.52 -18.85 0.10
C ILE A 226 -9.02 -18.98 0.31
N GLY A 227 -8.54 -18.76 1.54
CA GLY A 227 -7.13 -18.96 1.89
C GLY A 227 -6.30 -17.69 2.04
N PHE A 228 -6.89 -16.50 2.25
CA PHE A 228 -6.15 -15.37 2.82
C PHE A 228 -5.82 -15.66 4.28
N ILE A 229 -4.58 -16.04 4.54
CA ILE A 229 -4.08 -16.42 5.87
C ILE A 229 -3.16 -15.31 6.38
N THR A 230 -3.46 -14.78 7.56
CA THR A 230 -2.74 -13.65 8.15
C THR A 230 -2.16 -13.97 9.51
N THR A 231 -1.35 -13.06 10.06
CA THR A 231 -1.13 -12.99 11.50
C THR A 231 -2.45 -12.68 12.24
N ASP A 232 -2.45 -12.81 13.57
CA ASP A 232 -3.60 -12.49 14.43
C ASP A 232 -3.54 -11.04 14.97
N ASP A 233 -2.72 -10.18 14.33
CA ASP A 233 -2.53 -8.77 14.70
C ASP A 233 -3.65 -7.91 14.08
N PHE A 234 -4.84 -8.02 14.67
CA PHE A 234 -6.06 -7.33 14.21
C PHE A 234 -5.84 -5.84 13.92
N THR A 235 -6.60 -5.30 12.98
CA THR A 235 -6.52 -3.94 12.40
C THR A 235 -5.36 -3.67 11.45
N ASN A 236 -4.31 -4.51 11.45
CA ASN A 236 -3.16 -4.39 10.53
C ASN A 236 -2.44 -5.74 10.34
N ALA A 237 -3.20 -6.80 10.03
CA ALA A 237 -2.67 -8.15 9.97
C ALA A 237 -1.80 -8.36 8.71
N ASP A 238 -0.61 -8.92 8.88
CA ASP A 238 0.28 -9.24 7.75
C ASP A 238 -0.11 -10.56 7.08
N ILE A 239 -0.03 -10.60 5.75
CA ILE A 239 -0.31 -11.79 4.94
C ILE A 239 0.84 -12.79 5.09
N LEU A 240 0.52 -14.04 5.41
CA LEU A 240 1.50 -15.13 5.49
C LEU A 240 1.70 -15.78 4.12
N GLU A 241 2.92 -16.25 3.83
CA GLU A 241 3.30 -16.92 2.57
C GLU A 241 2.42 -18.13 2.22
N ALA A 242 1.80 -18.78 3.20
CA ALA A 242 0.82 -19.85 2.98
C ALA A 242 -0.41 -19.41 2.15
N THR A 243 -0.68 -18.10 2.08
CA THR A 243 -1.79 -17.51 1.31
C THR A 243 -1.66 -17.77 -0.19
N TYR A 244 -0.47 -17.57 -0.77
CA TYR A 244 -0.29 -17.66 -2.23
C TYR A 244 -0.70 -19.02 -2.80
N PRO A 245 -0.19 -20.18 -2.32
CA PRO A 245 -0.64 -21.48 -2.83
C PRO A 245 -2.09 -21.82 -2.45
N ALA A 246 -2.61 -21.33 -1.32
CA ALA A 246 -3.98 -21.60 -0.90
C ALA A 246 -5.02 -20.90 -1.79
N VAL A 247 -4.84 -19.59 -2.01
CA VAL A 247 -5.69 -18.78 -2.91
C VAL A 247 -5.58 -19.27 -4.35
N ALA A 248 -4.37 -19.55 -4.83
CA ALA A 248 -4.15 -20.07 -6.18
C ALA A 248 -4.90 -21.38 -6.40
N LYS A 249 -4.75 -22.34 -5.48
CA LYS A 249 -5.47 -23.62 -5.52
C LYS A 249 -6.98 -23.42 -5.55
N ARG A 250 -7.52 -22.66 -4.58
CA ARG A 250 -8.98 -22.50 -4.41
C ARG A 250 -9.64 -21.88 -5.65
N LEU A 251 -9.07 -20.79 -6.16
CA LEU A 251 -9.64 -20.08 -7.32
C LEU A 251 -9.46 -20.87 -8.62
N HIS A 252 -8.34 -21.58 -8.79
CA HIS A 252 -8.09 -22.38 -9.99
C HIS A 252 -8.97 -23.65 -10.05
N GLU A 253 -9.17 -24.34 -8.92
CA GLU A 253 -10.04 -25.51 -8.83
C GLU A 253 -11.50 -25.17 -9.17
N ASP A 254 -12.04 -24.08 -8.60
CA ASP A 254 -13.40 -23.61 -8.91
C ASP A 254 -13.52 -23.16 -10.37
N TRP A 255 -12.54 -22.42 -10.88
CA TRP A 255 -12.55 -21.91 -12.25
C TRP A 255 -12.51 -23.02 -13.31
N ILE A 256 -11.76 -24.10 -13.06
CA ILE A 256 -11.77 -25.30 -13.93
C ILE A 256 -13.09 -26.06 -13.84
N CYS A 257 -13.64 -26.18 -12.63
CA CYS A 257 -14.86 -26.95 -12.38
C CYS A 257 -16.09 -26.28 -12.99
N ASP A 258 -16.25 -24.97 -12.77
CA ASP A 258 -17.40 -24.21 -13.24
C ASP A 258 -17.03 -22.71 -13.47
N PRO A 259 -16.54 -22.34 -14.67
CA PRO A 259 -16.05 -20.99 -14.96
C PRO A 259 -17.07 -19.88 -14.63
N ALA A 260 -16.74 -19.08 -13.62
CA ALA A 260 -17.55 -17.97 -13.13
C ALA A 260 -16.63 -16.83 -12.68
N ILE A 261 -16.98 -15.58 -13.00
CA ILE A 261 -16.17 -14.40 -12.64
C ILE A 261 -16.04 -14.33 -11.11
N PRO A 262 -14.83 -14.45 -10.53
CA PRO A 262 -14.65 -14.44 -9.08
C PRO A 262 -14.78 -13.02 -8.52
N ILE A 263 -15.72 -12.79 -7.60
CA ILE A 263 -15.96 -11.51 -6.92
C ILE A 263 -15.50 -11.62 -5.47
N VAL A 264 -14.28 -11.19 -5.20
CA VAL A 264 -13.57 -11.37 -3.93
C VAL A 264 -13.68 -10.11 -3.05
N THR A 265 -13.87 -10.28 -1.74
CA THR A 265 -13.76 -9.19 -0.77
C THR A 265 -12.34 -8.64 -0.74
N GLY A 266 -12.15 -7.32 -0.83
CA GLY A 266 -10.88 -6.68 -0.44
C GLY A 266 -10.60 -6.79 1.06
N PHE A 267 -9.45 -6.25 1.50
CA PHE A 267 -9.08 -5.84 2.89
C PHE A 267 -9.21 -6.87 4.03
N LEU A 268 -9.73 -8.06 3.78
CA LEU A 268 -10.00 -9.10 4.77
C LEU A 268 -9.06 -10.31 4.64
N GLY A 269 -8.85 -10.99 5.76
CA GLY A 269 -8.13 -12.26 5.85
C GLY A 269 -8.57 -13.07 7.07
N LYS A 270 -7.85 -14.17 7.34
CA LYS A 270 -8.13 -15.09 8.45
C LYS A 270 -6.88 -15.28 9.31
N GLY A 271 -6.98 -14.94 10.59
CA GLY A 271 -5.88 -15.08 11.55
C GLY A 271 -5.49 -16.54 11.75
N TRP A 272 -4.20 -16.85 11.57
CA TRP A 272 -3.67 -18.22 11.57
C TRP A 272 -3.95 -19.01 12.85
N LYS A 273 -3.91 -18.38 14.03
CA LYS A 273 -4.13 -19.07 15.32
C LYS A 273 -5.60 -19.02 15.73
N THR A 274 -6.26 -17.88 15.56
CA THR A 274 -7.62 -17.64 16.06
C THR A 274 -8.71 -18.10 15.11
N ASN A 275 -8.41 -18.26 13.82
CA ASN A 275 -9.37 -18.43 12.72
C ASN A 275 -10.42 -17.30 12.63
N ALA A 276 -10.18 -16.17 13.29
CA ALA A 276 -11.05 -15.00 13.22
C ALA A 276 -10.81 -14.21 11.94
N ILE A 277 -11.82 -13.45 11.51
CA ILE A 277 -11.66 -12.46 10.45
C ILE A 277 -10.69 -11.38 10.95
N THR A 278 -9.71 -11.07 10.11
CA THR A 278 -8.70 -10.02 10.29
C THR A 278 -8.82 -8.99 9.17
N THR A 279 -8.30 -7.79 9.41
CA THR A 279 -8.17 -6.76 8.37
C THR A 279 -6.72 -6.47 8.04
N LEU A 280 -6.47 -6.17 6.76
CA LEU A 280 -5.15 -6.00 6.15
C LEU A 280 -4.58 -4.57 6.28
N GLY A 281 -5.17 -3.73 7.14
CA GLY A 281 -4.71 -2.36 7.36
C GLY A 281 -4.85 -1.42 6.16
N ARG A 282 -4.00 -0.38 6.11
CA ARG A 282 -4.09 0.70 5.11
C ARG A 282 -3.80 0.18 3.69
N GLY A 283 -4.71 0.47 2.77
CA GLY A 283 -4.65 -0.03 1.38
C GLY A 283 -5.00 -1.52 1.24
N GLY A 284 -5.63 -2.15 2.23
CA GLY A 284 -5.85 -3.60 2.25
C GLY A 284 -6.59 -4.16 1.03
N SER A 285 -7.58 -3.47 0.45
CA SER A 285 -8.24 -3.95 -0.78
C SER A 285 -7.32 -3.91 -2.00
N ASP A 286 -6.34 -3.01 -2.05
CA ASP A 286 -5.29 -3.01 -3.08
C ASP A 286 -4.31 -4.17 -2.83
N LEU A 287 -3.96 -4.43 -1.56
CA LEU A 287 -3.10 -5.54 -1.14
C LEU A 287 -3.75 -6.90 -1.45
N THR A 288 -5.07 -7.05 -1.30
CA THR A 288 -5.80 -8.24 -1.75
C THR A 288 -5.60 -8.47 -3.25
N ALA A 289 -5.72 -7.42 -4.07
CA ALA A 289 -5.60 -7.53 -5.51
C ALA A 289 -4.19 -7.91 -5.97
N THR A 290 -3.15 -7.30 -5.40
CA THR A 290 -1.76 -7.67 -5.70
C THR A 290 -1.39 -9.05 -5.17
N THR A 291 -1.96 -9.48 -4.04
CA THR A 291 -1.79 -10.84 -3.50
C THR A 291 -2.40 -11.89 -4.42
N ILE A 292 -3.62 -11.67 -4.94
CA ILE A 292 -4.23 -12.54 -5.96
C ILE A 292 -3.39 -12.57 -7.23
N GLY A 293 -2.89 -11.40 -7.68
CA GLY A 293 -1.98 -11.29 -8.81
C GLY A 293 -0.74 -12.18 -8.66
N LYS A 294 -0.02 -12.06 -7.53
CA LYS A 294 1.17 -12.89 -7.21
C LYS A 294 0.81 -14.37 -7.03
N ALA A 295 -0.32 -14.69 -6.40
CA ALA A 295 -0.77 -16.07 -6.18
C ALA A 295 -1.05 -16.81 -7.50
N LEU A 296 -1.75 -16.17 -8.44
CA LEU A 296 -2.15 -16.76 -9.71
C LEU A 296 -1.13 -16.53 -10.85
N GLY A 297 -0.10 -15.70 -10.66
CA GLY A 297 0.91 -15.40 -11.68
C GLY A 297 0.36 -14.61 -12.88
N LEU A 298 -0.56 -13.68 -12.61
CA LEU A 298 -1.33 -12.97 -13.64
C LEU A 298 -0.50 -11.89 -14.37
N GLN A 299 -0.92 -11.52 -15.58
CA GLN A 299 -0.14 -10.64 -16.47
C GLN A 299 -0.09 -9.18 -15.99
N GLU A 300 -1.19 -8.65 -15.45
CA GLU A 300 -1.24 -7.35 -14.79
C GLU A 300 -2.31 -7.28 -13.70
N ILE A 301 -2.12 -6.35 -12.76
CA ILE A 301 -3.07 -6.00 -11.71
C ILE A 301 -3.63 -4.61 -12.01
N GLN A 302 -4.92 -4.50 -12.29
CA GLN A 302 -5.60 -3.24 -12.59
C GLN A 302 -6.25 -2.66 -11.32
N VAL A 303 -5.96 -1.40 -11.01
CA VAL A 303 -6.62 -0.62 -9.95
C VAL A 303 -7.45 0.49 -10.61
N TRP A 304 -8.76 0.39 -10.49
CA TRP A 304 -9.71 1.30 -11.10
C TRP A 304 -10.10 2.43 -10.15
N LYS A 305 -9.91 3.66 -10.62
CA LYS A 305 -10.16 4.93 -9.90
C LYS A 305 -11.08 5.84 -10.73
N ASP A 306 -11.11 7.12 -10.39
CA ASP A 306 -11.91 8.20 -10.99
C ASP A 306 -11.09 9.21 -11.81
N VAL A 307 -9.76 9.04 -11.87
CA VAL A 307 -8.80 9.83 -12.64
C VAL A 307 -8.00 8.96 -13.62
N ASP A 308 -7.44 9.56 -14.68
CA ASP A 308 -6.72 8.90 -15.79
C ASP A 308 -5.31 8.39 -15.40
N GLY A 309 -5.24 7.61 -14.32
CA GLY A 309 -4.01 7.07 -13.76
C GLY A 309 -3.49 7.89 -12.57
N VAL A 310 -2.18 8.05 -12.50
CA VAL A 310 -1.47 8.93 -11.58
C VAL A 310 -1.11 10.21 -12.35
N LEU A 311 -1.34 11.35 -11.71
CA LEU A 311 -1.19 12.67 -12.35
C LEU A 311 0.09 13.39 -11.87
N THR A 312 0.56 14.36 -12.65
CA THR A 312 1.74 15.20 -12.32
C THR A 312 1.55 16.06 -11.06
N CYS A 313 0.31 16.28 -10.62
CA CYS A 313 -0.06 16.82 -9.31
C CYS A 313 -1.56 16.56 -9.05
N ASP A 314 -2.11 17.03 -7.93
CA ASP A 314 -3.55 16.95 -7.66
C ASP A 314 -4.35 17.89 -8.61
N PRO A 315 -5.28 17.37 -9.43
CA PRO A 315 -6.06 18.17 -10.38
C PRO A 315 -7.00 19.19 -9.70
N ASN A 316 -7.31 19.00 -8.41
CA ASN A 316 -8.07 19.98 -7.63
C ASN A 316 -7.21 21.20 -7.26
N ILE A 317 -5.88 21.05 -7.21
CA ILE A 317 -4.93 22.14 -6.98
C ILE A 317 -4.56 22.80 -8.32
N TYR A 318 -4.30 22.01 -9.37
CA TYR A 318 -3.96 22.54 -10.69
C TYR A 318 -4.70 21.81 -11.83
N PRO A 319 -5.65 22.47 -12.52
CA PRO A 319 -6.49 21.81 -13.53
C PRO A 319 -5.74 21.25 -14.76
N HIS A 320 -4.53 21.72 -15.06
CA HIS A 320 -3.69 21.19 -16.15
C HIS A 320 -2.75 20.06 -15.67
N ALA A 321 -3.13 19.32 -14.62
CA ALA A 321 -2.40 18.12 -14.21
C ALA A 321 -2.46 17.03 -15.30
N GLU A 322 -1.31 16.58 -15.78
CA GLU A 322 -1.21 15.61 -16.87
C GLU A 322 -1.10 14.16 -16.36
N PRO A 323 -1.61 13.16 -17.10
CA PRO A 323 -1.35 11.74 -16.82
C PRO A 323 0.12 11.37 -16.95
N VAL A 324 0.68 10.74 -15.92
CA VAL A 324 2.02 10.15 -15.95
C VAL A 324 1.90 8.71 -16.49
N PRO A 325 2.35 8.39 -17.72
CA PRO A 325 2.05 7.10 -18.36
C PRO A 325 2.80 5.92 -17.73
N HIS A 326 3.99 6.17 -17.17
CA HIS A 326 4.86 5.14 -16.61
C HIS A 326 5.50 5.60 -15.30
N LEU A 327 5.50 4.71 -14.30
CA LEU A 327 6.16 4.90 -13.00
C LEU A 327 6.99 3.67 -12.65
N THR A 328 8.03 3.86 -11.83
CA THR A 328 8.60 2.73 -11.08
C THR A 328 7.81 2.46 -9.80
N PHE A 329 7.92 1.26 -9.24
CA PHE A 329 7.37 0.94 -7.91
C PHE A 329 7.92 1.87 -6.81
N GLU A 330 9.14 2.39 -6.95
CA GLU A 330 9.75 3.31 -6.00
C GLU A 330 9.13 4.72 -6.10
N GLU A 331 8.94 5.25 -7.31
CA GLU A 331 8.20 6.50 -7.52
C GLU A 331 6.76 6.40 -7.01
N ALA A 332 6.06 5.30 -7.33
CA ALA A 332 4.70 5.08 -6.86
C ALA A 332 4.62 4.98 -5.32
N ALA A 333 5.63 4.39 -4.66
CA ALA A 333 5.67 4.27 -3.21
C ALA A 333 5.87 5.62 -2.51
N GLU A 334 6.82 6.45 -2.98
CA GLU A 334 7.02 7.79 -2.42
C GLU A 334 5.79 8.68 -2.70
N LEU A 335 5.19 8.62 -3.90
CA LEU A 335 3.95 9.35 -4.23
C LEU A 335 2.80 9.00 -3.28
N ALA A 336 2.55 7.71 -3.07
CA ALA A 336 1.48 7.24 -2.19
C ALA A 336 1.69 7.63 -0.73
N TYR A 337 2.94 7.63 -0.27
CA TYR A 337 3.30 7.99 1.11
C TYR A 337 2.98 9.45 1.43
N PHE A 338 3.27 10.39 0.51
CA PHE A 338 2.95 11.81 0.69
C PHE A 338 1.49 12.19 0.37
N GLY A 339 0.62 11.20 0.11
CA GLY A 339 -0.83 11.41 -0.03
C GLY A 339 -1.34 11.55 -1.46
N ALA A 340 -0.51 11.33 -2.48
CA ALA A 340 -1.04 11.16 -3.84
C ALA A 340 -1.96 9.93 -3.87
N GLN A 341 -3.07 10.01 -4.61
CA GLN A 341 -4.05 8.92 -4.69
C GLN A 341 -3.56 7.77 -5.58
N VAL A 342 -2.51 7.07 -5.16
CA VAL A 342 -1.89 5.90 -5.83
C VAL A 342 -2.20 4.63 -5.01
N LEU A 343 -1.42 3.56 -5.11
CA LEU A 343 -1.50 2.37 -4.25
C LEU A 343 -0.64 2.55 -3.01
N HIS A 344 -1.11 2.13 -1.84
CA HIS A 344 -0.32 2.19 -0.60
C HIS A 344 0.98 1.34 -0.73
N PRO A 345 2.16 1.76 -0.23
CA PRO A 345 3.42 1.03 -0.43
C PRO A 345 3.37 -0.44 0.01
N GLN A 346 2.71 -0.74 1.13
CA GLN A 346 2.51 -2.11 1.63
C GLN A 346 1.75 -2.99 0.63
N SER A 347 0.79 -2.42 -0.11
CA SER A 347 0.00 -3.11 -1.13
C SER A 347 0.79 -3.44 -2.39
N MET A 348 1.85 -2.69 -2.71
CA MET A 348 2.69 -2.97 -3.87
C MET A 348 3.73 -4.08 -3.64
N ARG A 349 3.95 -4.53 -2.39
CA ARG A 349 4.95 -5.58 -2.07
C ARG A 349 4.74 -6.87 -2.90
N PRO A 350 3.54 -7.49 -2.96
CA PRO A 350 3.37 -8.73 -3.74
C PRO A 350 3.58 -8.53 -5.24
N ALA A 351 3.17 -7.39 -5.79
CA ALA A 351 3.37 -7.06 -7.21
C ALA A 351 4.85 -6.87 -7.53
N ARG A 352 5.60 -6.16 -6.68
CA ARG A 352 7.05 -5.97 -6.81
C ARG A 352 7.83 -7.28 -6.67
N GLU A 353 7.45 -8.15 -5.75
CA GLU A 353 8.09 -9.45 -5.53
C GLU A 353 7.81 -10.45 -6.66
N GLY A 354 6.63 -10.39 -7.26
CA GLY A 354 6.27 -11.19 -8.44
C GLY A 354 6.70 -10.60 -9.78
N ASP A 355 7.27 -9.39 -9.78
CA ASP A 355 7.53 -8.54 -10.97
C ASP A 355 6.29 -8.37 -11.87
N ILE A 356 5.11 -8.26 -11.26
CA ILE A 356 3.81 -8.12 -11.94
C ILE A 356 3.47 -6.63 -12.10
N PRO A 357 3.30 -6.10 -13.32
CA PRO A 357 2.90 -4.72 -13.53
C PRO A 357 1.57 -4.37 -12.87
N VAL A 358 1.49 -3.17 -12.28
CA VAL A 358 0.26 -2.60 -11.74
C VAL A 358 -0.20 -1.45 -12.64
N ARG A 359 -1.45 -1.48 -13.08
CA ARG A 359 -2.03 -0.42 -13.93
C ARG A 359 -3.12 0.35 -13.18
N VAL A 360 -2.95 1.67 -13.05
CA VAL A 360 -4.00 2.56 -12.52
C VAL A 360 -4.84 3.07 -13.69
N LYS A 361 -6.15 2.77 -13.71
CA LYS A 361 -7.09 3.13 -14.80
C LYS A 361 -8.27 3.96 -14.29
N ASN A 362 -8.91 4.72 -15.18
CA ASN A 362 -10.13 5.47 -14.87
C ASN A 362 -11.40 4.68 -15.23
N SER A 363 -12.29 4.52 -14.27
CA SER A 363 -13.62 3.91 -14.47
C SER A 363 -14.56 4.78 -15.34
N TYR A 364 -14.32 6.09 -15.44
CA TYR A 364 -15.07 6.99 -16.33
C TYR A 364 -14.47 7.11 -17.73
N ASN A 365 -13.21 6.70 -17.93
CA ASN A 365 -12.49 6.75 -19.20
C ASN A 365 -11.72 5.42 -19.43
N PRO A 366 -12.43 4.29 -19.65
CA PRO A 366 -11.83 2.96 -19.62
C PRO A 366 -10.86 2.66 -20.76
N ASN A 367 -10.90 3.49 -21.82
CA ASN A 367 -10.02 3.43 -22.99
C ASN A 367 -8.70 4.20 -22.80
N ALA A 368 -8.58 5.01 -21.72
CA ALA A 368 -7.31 5.64 -21.39
C ALA A 368 -6.25 4.56 -21.05
N PRO A 369 -4.97 4.76 -21.43
CA PRO A 369 -3.91 3.81 -21.10
C PRO A 369 -3.65 3.73 -19.58
N GLY A 370 -4.01 4.79 -18.85
CA GLY A 370 -3.73 4.97 -17.44
C GLY A 370 -2.24 5.09 -17.16
N THR A 371 -1.84 4.74 -15.94
CA THR A 371 -0.44 4.68 -15.52
C THR A 371 0.00 3.25 -15.31
N LEU A 372 1.09 2.84 -15.95
CA LEU A 372 1.71 1.54 -15.75
C LEU A 372 2.90 1.64 -14.77
N ILE A 373 2.78 0.95 -13.64
CA ILE A 373 3.80 0.87 -12.57
C ILE A 373 4.58 -0.43 -12.73
N THR A 374 5.91 -0.34 -12.80
CA THR A 374 6.81 -1.47 -13.09
C THR A 374 8.10 -1.39 -12.26
N SER A 375 8.97 -2.40 -12.36
CA SER A 375 10.30 -2.40 -11.72
C SER A 375 11.29 -1.42 -12.36
N TYR A 376 11.16 -1.12 -13.66
CA TYR A 376 12.05 -0.21 -14.40
C TYR A 376 11.31 0.54 -15.52
N ARG A 377 11.70 1.80 -15.75
CA ARG A 377 11.31 2.60 -16.92
C ARG A 377 12.48 3.41 -17.45
N ASP A 378 12.40 3.87 -18.69
CA ASP A 378 13.39 4.83 -19.22
C ASP A 378 13.30 6.17 -18.47
N MET A 379 14.45 6.63 -17.97
CA MET A 379 14.63 7.89 -17.25
C MET A 379 15.39 8.93 -18.09
N SER A 380 15.77 8.62 -19.34
CA SER A 380 16.60 9.47 -20.21
C SER A 380 16.04 10.88 -20.44
N LYS A 381 14.71 11.01 -20.52
CA LYS A 381 13.99 12.27 -20.67
C LYS A 381 13.38 12.79 -19.36
N ALA A 382 13.28 11.95 -18.32
CA ALA A 382 12.64 12.31 -17.07
C ALA A 382 13.50 13.30 -16.26
N VAL A 383 12.88 14.39 -15.82
CA VAL A 383 13.45 15.37 -14.87
C VAL A 383 12.64 15.33 -13.58
N LEU A 384 11.40 15.79 -13.65
CA LEU A 384 10.40 15.65 -12.59
C LEU A 384 9.27 14.76 -13.10
N THR A 385 8.68 13.97 -12.21
CA THR A 385 7.62 13.01 -12.49
C THR A 385 6.28 13.52 -11.95
N SER A 386 6.24 14.00 -10.70
CA SER A 386 5.02 14.55 -10.08
C SER A 386 5.35 15.38 -8.83
N ILE A 387 4.41 16.26 -8.45
CA ILE A 387 4.46 17.16 -7.29
C ILE A 387 3.29 16.80 -6.36
N VAL A 388 3.58 16.53 -5.09
CA VAL A 388 2.58 16.17 -4.07
C VAL A 388 2.57 17.20 -2.95
N LEU A 389 1.39 17.52 -2.41
CA LEU A 389 1.20 18.43 -1.28
C LEU A 389 0.51 17.70 -0.11
N LYS A 390 1.22 17.55 1.01
CA LYS A 390 0.63 17.11 2.29
C LYS A 390 0.40 18.33 3.18
N ARG A 391 -0.88 18.65 3.44
CA ARG A 391 -1.30 19.84 4.21
C ARG A 391 -1.43 19.60 5.70
N ASN A 392 -1.55 20.70 6.46
CA ASN A 392 -1.82 20.74 7.90
C ASN A 392 -0.90 19.82 8.72
N VAL A 393 0.38 19.81 8.34
CA VAL A 393 1.45 19.08 9.00
C VAL A 393 1.94 19.89 10.20
N THR A 394 2.26 19.21 11.29
CA THR A 394 2.95 19.82 12.45
C THR A 394 4.44 19.56 12.31
N MET A 395 5.25 20.62 12.34
CA MET A 395 6.70 20.55 12.37
C MET A 395 7.22 20.81 13.80
N LEU A 396 8.24 20.07 14.21
CA LEU A 396 8.97 20.28 15.46
C LEU A 396 10.44 20.54 15.14
N ASP A 397 11.05 21.47 15.86
CA ASP A 397 12.50 21.65 15.89
C ASP A 397 13.01 21.40 17.33
N ILE A 398 13.90 20.43 17.46
CA ILE A 398 14.42 19.92 18.74
C ILE A 398 15.89 20.29 18.82
N VAL A 399 16.22 21.32 19.60
CA VAL A 399 17.56 21.92 19.68
C VAL A 399 18.25 21.52 20.98
N SER A 400 19.43 20.90 20.89
CA SER A 400 20.24 20.56 22.05
C SER A 400 21.72 20.56 21.70
N THR A 401 22.50 21.43 22.35
CA THR A 401 23.98 21.43 22.26
C THR A 401 24.60 20.12 22.75
N ARG A 402 23.84 19.30 23.49
CA ARG A 402 24.23 17.95 23.92
C ARG A 402 24.21 16.92 22.78
N MET A 403 23.67 17.25 21.60
CA MET A 403 23.72 16.39 20.41
C MET A 403 25.13 16.28 19.82
N LEU A 404 25.94 17.33 19.96
CA LEU A 404 27.33 17.38 19.46
C LEU A 404 28.21 16.29 20.08
N GLY A 405 28.64 15.33 19.25
CA GLY A 405 29.58 14.29 19.63
C GLY A 405 29.06 13.24 20.62
N GLN A 406 27.76 13.25 20.95
CA GLN A 406 27.11 12.26 21.80
C GLN A 406 26.37 11.21 20.96
N PHE A 407 26.53 9.94 21.31
CA PHE A 407 25.69 8.87 20.76
C PHE A 407 24.40 8.73 21.58
N GLY A 408 23.33 8.25 20.95
CA GLY A 408 22.06 7.94 21.62
C GLY A 408 21.08 9.10 21.80
N PHE A 409 21.44 10.35 21.48
CA PHE A 409 20.47 11.47 21.52
C PHE A 409 19.28 11.23 20.56
N LEU A 410 19.56 10.90 19.29
CA LEU A 410 18.54 10.51 18.31
C LEU A 410 17.68 9.33 18.80
N ALA A 411 18.30 8.29 19.34
CA ALA A 411 17.58 7.13 19.87
C ALA A 411 16.63 7.51 21.01
N LYS A 412 17.06 8.41 21.91
CA LYS A 412 16.21 8.90 23.01
C LYS A 412 15.04 9.75 22.51
N VAL A 413 15.26 10.59 21.49
CA VAL A 413 14.18 11.36 20.85
C VAL A 413 13.14 10.42 20.24
N PHE A 414 13.55 9.43 19.44
CA PHE A 414 12.61 8.49 18.81
C PHE A 414 11.94 7.52 19.81
N SER A 415 12.57 7.18 20.94
CA SER A 415 11.94 6.42 22.04
C SER A 415 10.69 7.12 22.58
N ILE A 416 10.72 8.45 22.72
CA ILE A 416 9.58 9.23 23.21
C ILE A 416 8.41 9.18 22.20
N PHE A 417 8.70 9.26 20.90
CA PHE A 417 7.68 9.09 19.86
C PHE A 417 7.09 7.67 19.83
N GLU A 418 7.92 6.64 20.02
CA GLU A 418 7.49 5.23 20.12
C GLU A 418 6.59 4.98 21.33
N GLU A 419 6.99 5.45 22.52
CA GLU A 419 6.24 5.33 23.78
C GLU A 419 4.88 6.03 23.72
N LEU A 420 4.78 7.16 23.00
CA LEU A 420 3.53 7.91 22.78
C LEU A 420 2.71 7.39 21.57
N GLY A 421 3.24 6.45 20.78
CA GLY A 421 2.58 5.93 19.58
C GLY A 421 2.41 6.97 18.46
N ILE A 422 3.32 7.95 18.37
CA ILE A 422 3.29 9.04 17.38
C ILE A 422 4.20 8.68 16.21
N SER A 423 3.67 8.75 14.99
CA SER A 423 4.44 8.50 13.77
C SER A 423 5.08 9.80 13.25
N VAL A 424 6.36 9.70 12.85
CA VAL A 424 7.15 10.79 12.27
C VAL A 424 7.30 10.56 10.77
N ASP A 425 7.05 11.60 9.98
CA ASP A 425 7.08 11.56 8.52
C ASP A 425 8.47 11.89 7.93
N VAL A 426 8.91 13.13 8.10
CA VAL A 426 10.13 13.68 7.50
C VAL A 426 11.10 14.08 8.60
N VAL A 427 12.38 13.84 8.37
CA VAL A 427 13.48 14.14 9.30
C VAL A 427 14.56 14.94 8.58
N ALA A 428 15.10 15.94 9.26
CA ALA A 428 16.32 16.66 8.90
C ALA A 428 17.14 16.93 10.17
N THR A 429 18.46 17.07 10.03
CA THR A 429 19.37 17.24 11.17
C THR A 429 20.43 18.30 10.86
N SER A 430 20.70 19.17 11.83
CA SER A 430 21.92 19.97 11.89
C SER A 430 22.90 19.34 12.88
N GLU A 431 24.00 20.03 13.20
CA GLU A 431 24.96 19.61 14.22
C GLU A 431 24.39 19.65 15.66
N VAL A 432 23.36 20.47 15.90
CA VAL A 432 22.78 20.74 17.24
C VAL A 432 21.24 20.64 17.29
N SER A 433 20.57 20.37 16.18
CA SER A 433 19.11 20.25 16.12
C SER A 433 18.63 19.12 15.23
N ILE A 434 17.41 18.68 15.50
CA ILE A 434 16.65 17.74 14.69
C ILE A 434 15.31 18.40 14.38
N SER A 435 15.00 18.55 13.10
CA SER A 435 13.70 19.03 12.65
C SER A 435 12.89 17.84 12.13
N LEU A 436 11.65 17.72 12.58
CA LEU A 436 10.75 16.58 12.36
C LEU A 436 9.39 17.08 11.86
N THR A 437 8.72 16.29 11.03
CA THR A 437 7.28 16.49 10.75
C THR A 437 6.47 15.30 11.25
N LEU A 438 5.28 15.54 11.80
CA LEU A 438 4.37 14.49 12.29
C LEU A 438 3.27 14.22 11.27
N ASP A 439 2.83 12.96 11.17
CA ASP A 439 1.59 12.65 10.44
C ASP A 439 0.39 13.09 11.31
N PRO A 440 -0.39 14.12 10.92
CA PRO A 440 -1.62 14.45 11.64
C PRO A 440 -2.65 13.31 11.54
N SER A 441 -2.53 12.42 10.53
CA SER A 441 -3.33 11.22 10.41
C SER A 441 -2.72 10.09 11.24
N LYS A 442 -3.13 9.99 12.50
CA LYS A 442 -3.04 8.71 13.22
C LYS A 442 -3.60 7.59 12.33
N LEU A 443 -3.12 6.37 12.53
CA LEU A 443 -3.61 5.18 11.82
C LEU A 443 -5.14 5.05 11.85
N TRP A 444 -5.82 5.69 12.83
CA TRP A 444 -7.27 5.82 12.89
C TRP A 444 -7.77 7.22 13.28
N SER A 445 -8.54 7.83 12.36
CA SER A 445 -9.72 8.69 12.57
C SER A 445 -9.67 9.96 13.45
N ARG A 446 -8.56 10.37 14.08
CA ARG A 446 -8.48 11.66 14.81
C ARG A 446 -7.17 12.38 14.53
N GLU A 447 -7.25 13.70 14.35
CA GLU A 447 -6.09 14.60 14.46
C GLU A 447 -5.48 14.45 15.86
N LEU A 448 -4.16 14.65 15.99
CA LEU A 448 -3.50 14.72 17.30
C LEU A 448 -4.18 15.79 18.14
N ILE A 449 -4.80 15.39 19.24
CA ILE A 449 -5.49 16.33 20.13
C ILE A 449 -4.43 17.20 20.79
N GLN A 450 -4.70 18.50 21.00
CA GLN A 450 -3.71 19.44 21.56
C GLN A 450 -3.01 18.90 22.82
N GLN A 451 -3.75 18.21 23.70
CA GLN A 451 -3.21 17.53 24.89
C GLN A 451 -2.10 16.50 24.60
N GLU A 452 -2.18 15.79 23.48
CA GLU A 452 -1.15 14.82 23.06
C GLU A 452 0.10 15.52 22.53
N LEU A 453 -0.07 16.66 21.86
CA LEU A 453 1.04 17.51 21.43
C LEU A 453 1.72 18.17 22.63
N ASP A 454 0.94 18.73 23.57
CA ASP A 454 1.44 19.37 24.79
C ASP A 454 2.28 18.37 25.61
N HIS A 455 1.75 17.16 25.86
CA HIS A 455 2.45 16.12 26.61
C HIS A 455 3.73 15.64 25.90
N MET A 456 3.70 15.49 24.57
CA MET A 456 4.90 15.17 23.78
C MET A 456 5.97 16.26 23.90
N VAL A 457 5.59 17.54 23.89
CA VAL A 457 6.52 18.66 24.10
C VAL A 457 7.11 18.61 25.51
N GLU A 458 6.29 18.40 26.55
CA GLU A 458 6.75 18.26 27.95
C GLU A 458 7.80 17.14 28.12
N GLU A 459 7.64 15.99 27.44
CA GLU A 459 8.62 14.90 27.50
C GLU A 459 9.93 15.24 26.76
N LEU A 460 9.84 15.89 25.61
CA LEU A 460 11.00 16.31 24.81
C LEU A 460 11.78 17.47 25.47
N GLU A 461 11.10 18.39 26.15
CA GLU A 461 11.72 19.51 26.88
C GLU A 461 12.63 19.06 28.04
N LYS A 462 12.47 17.83 28.53
CA LYS A 462 13.38 17.22 29.53
C LYS A 462 14.80 16.98 28.98
N ILE A 463 14.99 17.01 27.65
CA ILE A 463 16.26 16.67 26.99
C ILE A 463 16.78 17.73 26.00
N ALA A 464 15.92 18.62 25.54
CA ALA A 464 16.20 19.61 24.50
C ALA A 464 15.34 20.87 24.69
N PHE A 465 15.62 21.94 23.95
CA PHE A 465 14.65 22.98 23.69
C PHE A 465 13.77 22.56 22.51
N VAL A 466 12.46 22.79 22.57
CA VAL A 466 11.50 22.36 21.56
C VAL A 466 10.75 23.57 21.02
N ASN A 467 10.69 23.71 19.70
CA ASN A 467 9.83 24.67 19.03
C ASN A 467 8.83 23.91 18.16
N LEU A 468 7.53 24.22 18.32
CA LEU A 468 6.44 23.53 17.62
C LEU A 468 5.74 24.52 16.67
N LEU A 469 5.65 24.14 15.40
CA LEU A 469 5.11 24.95 14.31
C LEU A 469 3.96 24.18 13.63
N GLN A 470 2.73 24.62 13.88
CA GLN A 470 1.51 24.11 13.26
C GLN A 470 1.26 24.80 11.90
N HIS A 471 0.32 24.24 11.12
CA HIS A 471 -0.09 24.77 9.81
C HIS A 471 1.08 24.88 8.81
N MET A 472 1.87 23.81 8.73
CA MET A 472 2.89 23.61 7.72
C MET A 472 2.38 22.71 6.59
N SER A 473 2.99 22.81 5.42
CA SER A 473 2.74 21.95 4.25
C SER A 473 4.06 21.33 3.79
N ILE A 474 4.03 20.04 3.43
CA ILE A 474 5.12 19.35 2.74
C ILE A 474 4.82 19.35 1.24
N ILE A 475 5.73 19.90 0.44
CA ILE A 475 5.78 19.76 -1.01
C ILE A 475 6.83 18.71 -1.34
N SER A 476 6.40 17.56 -1.85
CA SER A 476 7.30 16.48 -2.27
C SER A 476 7.43 16.48 -3.79
N LEU A 477 8.67 16.66 -4.26
CA LEU A 477 9.08 16.62 -5.65
C LEU A 477 9.57 15.21 -5.98
N ILE A 478 8.76 14.44 -6.72
CA ILE A 478 9.12 13.09 -7.15
C ILE A 478 9.68 13.14 -8.57
N GLY A 479 10.89 12.64 -8.77
CA GLY A 479 11.58 12.74 -10.06
C GLY A 479 12.91 11.98 -10.16
N ASN A 480 13.66 12.31 -11.21
CA ASN A 480 14.93 11.66 -11.51
C ASN A 480 16.05 12.18 -10.61
N VAL A 481 16.42 11.40 -9.59
CA VAL A 481 17.50 11.73 -8.64
C VAL A 481 18.85 12.03 -9.31
N GLN A 482 19.12 11.46 -10.49
CA GLN A 482 20.33 11.75 -11.27
C GLN A 482 20.39 13.19 -11.78
N ARG A 483 19.25 13.91 -11.79
CA ARG A 483 19.12 15.33 -12.16
C ARG A 483 18.74 16.21 -10.97
N SER A 484 18.97 15.74 -9.75
CA SER A 484 18.59 16.43 -8.50
C SER A 484 19.06 17.89 -8.45
N SER A 485 20.29 18.22 -8.84
CA SER A 485 20.78 19.60 -8.87
C SER A 485 19.95 20.53 -9.77
N LEU A 486 19.54 20.06 -10.95
CA LEU A 486 18.68 20.81 -11.88
C LEU A 486 17.26 20.99 -11.31
N VAL A 487 16.72 19.95 -10.66
CA VAL A 487 15.41 20.01 -10.00
C VAL A 487 15.45 21.03 -8.84
N LEU A 488 16.49 20.98 -8.02
CA LEU A 488 16.67 21.92 -6.90
C LEU A 488 16.85 23.35 -7.38
N GLU A 489 17.72 23.60 -8.37
CA GLU A 489 17.92 24.93 -8.95
C GLU A 489 16.61 25.53 -9.48
N LYS A 490 15.88 24.79 -10.32
CA LYS A 490 14.62 25.26 -10.90
C LYS A 490 13.54 25.47 -9.82
N ALA A 491 13.43 24.56 -8.85
CA ALA A 491 12.47 24.69 -7.75
C ALA A 491 12.76 25.91 -6.85
N PHE A 492 14.00 26.08 -6.38
CA PHE A 492 14.36 27.22 -5.52
C PHE A 492 14.31 28.55 -6.26
N HIS A 493 14.57 28.58 -7.57
CA HIS A 493 14.35 29.79 -8.38
C HIS A 493 12.88 30.20 -8.40
N VAL A 494 11.96 29.25 -8.62
CA VAL A 494 10.51 29.49 -8.62
C VAL A 494 10.01 29.95 -7.25
N LEU A 495 10.41 29.27 -6.17
CA LEU A 495 10.00 29.62 -4.80
C LEU A 495 10.50 31.01 -4.40
N ARG A 496 11.78 31.31 -4.67
CA ARG A 496 12.36 32.65 -4.44
C ARG A 496 11.62 33.75 -5.21
N THR A 497 11.24 33.49 -6.46
CA THR A 497 10.51 34.46 -7.30
C THR A 497 9.09 34.73 -6.76
N ASN A 498 8.48 33.75 -6.08
CA ASN A 498 7.20 33.90 -5.40
C ASN A 498 7.33 34.45 -3.96
N GLY A 499 8.54 34.74 -3.47
CA GLY A 499 8.78 35.21 -2.10
C GLY A 499 8.64 34.14 -1.01
N VAL A 500 8.60 32.86 -1.40
CA VAL A 500 8.38 31.72 -0.49
C VAL A 500 9.69 31.31 0.19
N ASN A 501 9.65 31.17 1.51
CA ASN A 501 10.78 30.67 2.30
C ASN A 501 10.54 29.21 2.70
N VAL A 502 11.42 28.32 2.24
CA VAL A 502 11.43 26.91 2.67
C VAL A 502 12.01 26.83 4.08
N GLN A 503 11.25 26.26 5.02
CA GLN A 503 11.66 26.15 6.42
C GLN A 503 12.52 24.91 6.69
N MET A 504 12.29 23.82 5.97
CA MET A 504 13.01 22.55 6.12
C MET A 504 13.11 21.85 4.76
N ILE A 505 14.24 21.17 4.53
CA ILE A 505 14.53 20.39 3.32
C ILE A 505 14.93 18.98 3.77
N SER A 506 14.39 17.95 3.12
CA SER A 506 14.85 16.58 3.31
C SER A 506 14.97 15.83 1.98
N GLN A 507 16.12 15.21 1.76
CA GLN A 507 16.40 14.37 0.60
C GLN A 507 17.20 13.15 1.06
N GLY A 508 16.72 11.95 0.73
CA GLY A 508 17.40 10.69 1.06
C GLY A 508 18.51 10.34 0.06
N ALA A 509 19.53 9.61 0.52
CA ALA A 509 20.74 9.30 -0.25
C ALA A 509 20.54 8.56 -1.59
N SER A 510 19.40 7.89 -1.77
CA SER A 510 19.07 7.15 -3.01
C SER A 510 17.61 7.30 -3.44
N LYS A 511 16.86 8.27 -2.88
CA LYS A 511 15.42 8.40 -3.13
C LYS A 511 15.10 9.26 -4.35
N VAL A 512 14.04 8.90 -5.04
CA VAL A 512 13.37 9.71 -6.08
C VAL A 512 12.61 10.93 -5.55
N ASN A 513 12.64 11.18 -4.23
CA ASN A 513 11.90 12.23 -3.54
C ASN A 513 12.81 13.33 -2.95
N ILE A 514 12.38 14.58 -3.10
CA ILE A 514 12.87 15.76 -2.37
C ILE A 514 11.67 16.41 -1.69
N SER A 515 11.65 16.47 -0.36
CA SER A 515 10.58 17.11 0.41
C SER A 515 11.00 18.50 0.91
N LEU A 516 10.15 19.50 0.64
CA LEU A 516 10.31 20.90 1.00
C LEU A 516 9.15 21.31 1.92
N ILE A 517 9.44 21.87 3.09
CA ILE A 517 8.42 22.32 4.05
C ILE A 517 8.21 23.82 3.91
N VAL A 518 6.96 24.25 3.75
CA VAL A 518 6.54 25.66 3.59
C VAL A 518 5.31 25.94 4.46
N ASN A 519 4.92 27.22 4.61
CA ASN A 519 3.66 27.59 5.27
C ASN A 519 2.45 27.01 4.52
N ASP A 520 1.46 26.46 5.22
CA ASP A 520 0.31 25.80 4.55
C ASP A 520 -0.48 26.75 3.63
N ALA A 521 -0.60 28.02 4.03
CA ALA A 521 -1.22 29.08 3.24
C ALA A 521 -0.55 29.34 1.87
N GLU A 522 0.74 29.02 1.73
CA GLU A 522 1.52 29.19 0.49
C GLU A 522 1.55 27.91 -0.36
N GLY A 523 1.19 26.75 0.22
CA GLY A 523 1.40 25.43 -0.37
C GLY A 523 0.78 25.24 -1.75
N GLU A 524 -0.48 25.66 -1.95
CA GLU A 524 -1.13 25.59 -3.27
C GLU A 524 -0.45 26.47 -4.32
N GLN A 525 -0.11 27.72 -3.97
CA GLN A 525 0.54 28.63 -4.90
C GLN A 525 1.89 28.08 -5.34
N CYS A 526 2.65 27.50 -4.41
CA CYS A 526 3.90 26.82 -4.69
C CYS A 526 3.71 25.67 -5.68
N VAL A 527 2.73 24.78 -5.46
CA VAL A 527 2.45 23.66 -6.36
C VAL A 527 2.10 24.14 -7.76
N ARG A 528 1.23 25.15 -7.89
CA ARG A 528 0.84 25.72 -9.20
C ARG A 528 2.05 26.33 -9.93
N ALA A 529 2.88 27.11 -9.22
CA ALA A 529 4.06 27.75 -9.81
C ALA A 529 5.16 26.74 -10.18
N LEU A 530 5.38 25.71 -9.34
CA LEU A 530 6.32 24.63 -9.61
C LEU A 530 5.83 23.76 -10.77
N HIS A 531 4.54 23.41 -10.83
CA HIS A 531 4.00 22.61 -11.93
C HIS A 531 4.16 23.34 -13.27
N TRP A 532 3.72 24.61 -13.35
CA TRP A 532 3.93 25.45 -14.54
C TRP A 532 5.40 25.50 -14.97
N ALA A 533 6.33 25.63 -14.01
CA ALA A 533 7.75 25.65 -14.32
C ALA A 533 8.28 24.30 -14.79
N PHE A 534 7.85 23.15 -14.23
CA PHE A 534 8.40 21.85 -14.59
C PHE A 534 7.77 21.21 -15.83
N PHE A 535 6.48 21.42 -16.05
CA PHE A 535 5.71 20.75 -17.10
C PHE A 535 5.35 21.72 -18.25
N ASP A 536 4.75 22.88 -17.95
CA ASP A 536 4.22 23.77 -18.99
C ASP A 536 5.29 24.63 -19.69
N SER A 537 6.27 25.17 -18.96
CA SER A 537 7.22 26.17 -19.49
C SER A 537 8.08 25.66 -20.66
N ASN A 538 8.28 24.34 -20.77
CA ASN A 538 9.07 23.74 -21.86
C ASN A 538 8.40 23.83 -23.24
N ILE A 539 7.14 24.29 -23.32
CA ILE A 539 6.45 24.57 -24.60
C ILE A 539 7.12 25.74 -25.36
N SER A 540 7.89 26.63 -24.70
CA SER A 540 8.53 27.79 -25.37
C SER A 540 9.97 27.57 -25.86
N ASP A 541 10.71 26.60 -25.33
CA ASP A 541 12.14 26.41 -25.66
C ASP A 541 12.40 25.53 -26.89
N LEU A 542 11.37 24.88 -27.45
CA LEU A 542 11.48 24.08 -28.67
C LEU A 542 11.31 24.92 -29.95
N ASP A 543 10.50 25.98 -29.93
CA ASP A 543 10.24 26.83 -31.11
C ASP A 543 11.31 27.93 -31.34
N SER A 544 12.16 28.21 -30.36
CA SER A 544 13.20 29.26 -30.45
C SER A 544 14.48 28.81 -31.18
N SER A 545 14.61 27.52 -31.52
CA SER A 545 15.84 26.92 -32.07
C SER A 545 15.84 26.67 -33.58
N SER A 546 14.77 27.03 -34.31
CA SER A 546 14.56 26.64 -35.71
C SER A 546 14.61 27.78 -36.76
N ASN A 547 14.83 29.04 -36.36
CA ASN A 547 14.97 30.18 -37.28
C ASN A 547 16.30 30.92 -37.11
N GLY A 548 17.38 30.33 -37.65
CA GLY A 548 18.76 30.78 -37.44
C GLY A 548 19.67 30.74 -38.67
N SER A 549 19.15 30.90 -39.89
CA SER A 549 20.03 31.07 -41.07
C SER A 549 19.39 31.88 -42.21
N THR A 550 19.73 33.17 -42.30
CA THR A 550 19.62 33.93 -43.56
C THR A 550 20.87 34.78 -43.76
N THR A 551 21.83 34.17 -44.46
CA THR A 551 22.91 34.76 -45.27
C THR A 551 23.07 36.29 -45.28
N ILE A 552 24.21 36.77 -44.78
CA ILE A 552 24.78 38.06 -45.18
C ILE A 552 25.36 37.88 -46.59
N SER A 553 24.76 38.55 -47.58
CA SER A 553 25.33 38.67 -48.94
C SER A 553 25.93 40.06 -49.14
N SER A 554 27.25 40.14 -49.31
CA SER A 554 27.94 41.35 -49.74
C SER A 554 27.68 41.64 -51.22
N THR A 555 27.31 42.88 -51.55
CA THR A 555 27.55 43.48 -52.88
C THR A 555 27.57 45.00 -52.79
N ASP A 556 28.41 45.61 -53.63
CA ASP A 556 28.80 47.02 -53.58
C ASP A 556 27.74 47.99 -54.13
N SER A 557 27.70 49.22 -53.57
CA SER A 557 27.48 50.52 -54.25
C SER A 557 27.59 51.67 -53.24
#